data_AF-A0A9W8NRR4-F1
#
_entry.id   AF-A0A9W8NRR4-F1
#
_cell.length_a   1.000
_cell.length_b   1.000
_cell.length_c   1.000
_cell.angle_alpha   90.00
_cell.angle_beta   90.00
_cell.angle_gamma   90.00
#
_symmetry.space_group_name_H-M   'P 1'
#
loop_
_entity.id
_entity.type
_entity.pdbx_description
1 polymer ?
#
loop_
_entity_poly.entity_id
_entity_poly.type
_entity_poly.pdbx_seq_one_letter_code
_entity_poly.pdbx_strand_id
1 'polypeptide(L)'
;MPNESLLWLLHSVHALSVSKSDWIGGHSYYSYLEEAGSYWFNAMVPNGILMNNTIINEKTQEFLDYVLDNQDSTGWLGPEVGTDRPRYLWGRYPFFFGAIQMVEYKPELTDRVVTALHKFVKLANRMLRDGEGVEDWAATRWEDFVIVLQW
;
A
#
# COMPACT_ATOMS: atom_id res chain seq x y z
N MET A 1 -15.38 23.61 -13.77
CA MET A 1 -14.66 23.98 -12.53
C MET A 1 -14.71 22.77 -11.62
N PRO A 2 -13.57 22.24 -11.13
CA PRO A 2 -13.62 21.12 -10.18
C PRO A 2 -14.30 21.60 -8.89
N ASN A 3 -15.21 20.78 -8.37
CA ASN A 3 -15.99 21.08 -7.17
C ASN A 3 -15.04 21.25 -5.95
N GLU A 4 -14.97 22.45 -5.38
CA GLU A 4 -14.13 22.78 -4.21
C GLU A 4 -14.40 21.86 -3.00
N SER A 5 -15.61 21.29 -2.92
CA SER A 5 -16.00 20.31 -1.91
C SER A 5 -15.19 19.00 -2.00
N LEU A 6 -14.85 18.57 -3.21
CA LEU A 6 -14.09 17.34 -3.44
C LEU A 6 -12.62 17.54 -3.06
N LEU A 7 -12.07 18.71 -3.38
CA LEU A 7 -10.74 19.16 -2.94
C LEU A 7 -10.64 19.25 -1.42
N TRP A 8 -11.68 19.73 -0.74
CA TRP A 8 -11.77 19.75 0.72
C TRP A 8 -11.88 18.36 1.34
N LEU A 9 -12.61 17.43 0.72
CA LEU A 9 -12.69 16.04 1.18
C LEU A 9 -11.35 15.32 1.00
N LEU A 10 -10.69 15.52 -0.15
CA LEU A 10 -9.34 15.00 -0.43
C LEU A 10 -8.29 15.57 0.53
N HIS A 11 -8.31 16.89 0.78
CA HIS A 11 -7.44 17.53 1.76
C HIS A 11 -7.73 17.07 3.19
N SER A 12 -8.99 16.89 3.58
CA SER A 12 -9.33 16.48 4.93
C SER A 12 -8.99 15.00 5.18
N VAL A 13 -9.20 14.10 4.22
CA VAL A 13 -8.74 12.70 4.30
C VAL A 13 -7.21 12.61 4.30
N HIS A 14 -6.53 13.42 3.48
CA HIS A 14 -5.07 13.54 3.49
C HIS A 14 -4.54 14.08 4.82
N ALA A 15 -5.18 15.10 5.40
CA ALA A 15 -4.77 15.75 6.65
C ALA A 15 -5.12 14.94 7.91
N LEU A 16 -6.17 14.11 7.88
CA LEU A 16 -6.63 13.37 9.06
C LEU A 16 -6.13 11.93 9.14
N SER A 17 -5.73 11.30 8.03
CA SER A 17 -5.37 9.86 8.05
C SER A 17 -4.12 9.44 7.26
N VAL A 18 -3.65 10.21 6.27
CA VAL A 18 -2.54 9.77 5.38
C VAL A 18 -1.23 10.51 5.69
N SER A 19 -1.27 11.83 5.89
CA SER A 19 -0.08 12.66 6.15
C SER A 19 0.66 12.34 7.46
N LYS A 20 0.04 11.56 8.35
CA LYS A 20 0.65 11.04 9.59
C LYS A 20 0.53 9.52 9.70
N SER A 21 0.23 8.82 8.61
CA SER A 21 0.07 7.37 8.61
C SER A 21 1.38 6.71 9.02
N ASP A 22 1.25 5.64 9.80
CA ASP A 22 2.29 4.63 10.01
C ASP A 22 2.97 4.17 8.70
N TRP A 23 2.25 4.09 7.58
CA TRP A 23 2.81 3.74 6.26
C TRP A 23 3.89 4.68 5.76
N ILE A 24 3.90 5.92 6.27
CA ILE A 24 4.89 6.95 5.92
C ILE A 24 5.71 7.38 7.15
N GLY A 25 5.83 6.51 8.17
CA GLY A 25 6.65 6.74 9.37
C GLY A 25 5.99 7.63 10.44
N GLY A 26 4.69 7.89 10.31
CA GLY A 26 3.91 8.56 11.34
C GLY A 26 3.41 7.61 12.43
N HIS A 27 2.56 8.13 13.33
CA HIS A 27 1.99 7.35 14.45
C HIS A 27 0.47 7.15 14.32
N SER A 28 -0.15 7.63 13.25
CA SER A 28 -1.58 7.46 13.01
C SER A 28 -1.82 6.12 12.33
N TYR A 29 -2.57 5.25 13.00
CA TYR A 29 -3.03 3.98 12.46
C TYR A 29 -4.55 3.91 12.64
N TYR A 30 -5.27 3.55 11.58
CA TYR A 30 -6.74 3.47 11.58
C TYR A 30 -7.23 2.19 12.28
N SER A 31 -6.50 1.10 12.08
CA SER A 31 -6.77 -0.21 12.66
C SER A 31 -5.45 -0.96 12.87
N TYR A 32 -5.49 -2.05 13.66
CA TYR A 32 -4.35 -2.95 13.82
C TYR A 32 -3.96 -3.70 12.53
N LEU A 33 -4.78 -3.60 11.47
CA LEU A 33 -4.52 -4.18 10.15
C LEU A 33 -3.70 -3.23 9.25
N GLU A 34 -3.50 -1.98 9.68
CA GLU A 34 -2.73 -0.97 8.95
C GLU A 34 -3.22 -0.82 7.50
N GLU A 35 -4.51 -0.72 7.29
CA GLU A 35 -5.11 -0.76 5.95
C GLU A 35 -5.41 0.62 5.36
N ALA A 36 -5.42 1.68 6.18
CA ALA A 36 -5.82 3.01 5.72
C ALA A 36 -4.88 3.60 4.66
N GLY A 37 -3.56 3.47 4.85
CA GLY A 37 -2.58 3.96 3.89
C GLY A 37 -2.67 3.23 2.55
N SER A 38 -2.76 1.90 2.59
CA SER A 38 -2.85 1.07 1.39
C SER A 38 -4.19 1.22 0.65
N TYR A 39 -5.31 1.37 1.33
CA TYR A 39 -6.60 1.69 0.68
C TYR A 39 -6.59 3.05 0.01
N TRP A 40 -6.09 4.08 0.70
CA TRP A 40 -5.98 5.40 0.13
C TRP A 40 -5.12 5.36 -1.14
N PHE A 41 -3.98 4.68 -1.08
CA PHE A 41 -3.10 4.54 -2.23
C PHE A 41 -3.79 3.82 -3.40
N ASN A 42 -4.41 2.66 -3.15
CA ASN A 42 -5.15 1.91 -4.17
C ASN A 42 -6.26 2.75 -4.83
N ALA A 43 -6.99 3.55 -4.04
CA ALA A 43 -8.05 4.41 -4.57
C ALA A 43 -7.49 5.63 -5.31
N MET A 44 -6.43 6.25 -4.81
CA MET A 44 -5.93 7.52 -5.36
C MET A 44 -5.14 7.36 -6.66
N VAL A 45 -4.47 6.24 -6.89
CA VAL A 45 -3.73 5.98 -8.14
C VAL A 45 -4.62 6.15 -9.38
N PRO A 46 -5.73 5.39 -9.55
CA PRO A 46 -6.58 5.56 -10.72
C PRO A 46 -7.29 6.92 -10.74
N ASN A 47 -7.65 7.48 -9.58
CA ASN A 47 -8.29 8.81 -9.53
C ASN A 47 -7.35 9.92 -10.03
N GLY A 48 -6.08 9.92 -9.60
CA GLY A 48 -5.09 10.89 -10.06
C GLY A 48 -4.84 10.79 -11.57
N ILE A 49 -4.70 9.56 -12.07
CA ILE A 49 -4.44 9.28 -13.49
C ILE A 49 -5.64 9.68 -14.35
N LEU A 50 -6.84 9.17 -14.04
CA LEU A 50 -8.03 9.40 -14.85
C LEU A 50 -8.50 10.85 -14.85
N MET A 51 -8.28 11.57 -13.74
CA MET A 51 -8.60 13.00 -13.64
C MET A 51 -7.46 13.91 -14.13
N ASN A 52 -6.31 13.34 -14.54
CA ASN A 52 -5.10 14.07 -14.88
C ASN A 52 -4.70 15.10 -13.79
N ASN A 53 -4.79 14.70 -12.52
CA ASN A 53 -4.51 15.55 -11.38
C ASN A 53 -3.04 15.39 -10.94
N THR A 54 -2.22 16.40 -11.24
CA THR A 54 -0.78 16.37 -10.96
C THR A 54 -0.47 16.24 -9.47
N ILE A 55 -1.23 16.89 -8.59
CA ILE A 55 -1.01 16.84 -7.13
C ILE A 55 -1.24 15.43 -6.60
N ILE A 56 -2.32 14.77 -7.03
CA ILE A 56 -2.62 13.39 -6.59
C ILE A 56 -1.55 12.44 -7.14
N ASN A 57 -1.14 12.59 -8.40
CA ASN A 57 -0.10 11.77 -9.02
C ASN A 57 1.25 11.92 -8.32
N GLU A 58 1.62 13.12 -7.89
CA GLU A 58 2.83 13.36 -7.09
C GLU A 58 2.72 12.66 -5.72
N LYS A 59 1.57 12.77 -5.05
CA LYS A 59 1.38 12.16 -3.72
C LYS A 59 1.37 10.64 -3.76
N THR A 60 0.77 10.03 -4.78
CA THR A 60 0.83 8.56 -4.95
C THR A 60 2.23 8.10 -5.31
N GLN A 61 2.99 8.86 -6.11
CA GLN A 61 4.39 8.58 -6.39
C GLN A 61 5.24 8.66 -5.10
N GLU A 62 5.11 9.72 -4.32
CA GLU A 62 5.79 9.88 -3.03
C GLU A 62 5.50 8.71 -2.07
N PHE A 63 4.23 8.28 -1.99
CA PHE A 63 3.82 7.14 -1.17
C PHE A 63 4.48 5.84 -1.63
N LEU A 64 4.45 5.55 -2.94
CA LEU A 64 5.11 4.38 -3.50
C LEU A 64 6.61 4.41 -3.19
N ASP A 65 7.27 5.53 -3.46
CA ASP A 65 8.70 5.69 -3.26
C ASP A 65 9.08 5.45 -1.80
N TYR A 66 8.35 6.07 -0.86
CA TYR A 66 8.58 5.88 0.57
C TYR A 66 8.48 4.41 0.98
N VAL A 67 7.42 3.71 0.58
CA VAL A 67 7.20 2.31 0.98
C VAL A 67 8.28 1.39 0.41
N LEU A 68 8.71 1.61 -0.83
CA LEU A 68 9.76 0.82 -1.46
C LEU A 68 11.14 1.10 -0.84
N ASP A 69 11.43 2.36 -0.52
CA ASP A 69 12.73 2.76 0.08
C ASP A 69 12.87 2.32 1.53
N ASN A 70 11.75 2.14 2.24
CA ASN A 70 11.70 1.66 3.62
C ASN A 70 11.38 0.16 3.72
N GLN A 71 11.42 -0.59 2.61
CA GLN A 71 11.27 -2.05 2.68
C GLN A 71 12.39 -2.64 3.53
N ASP A 72 12.03 -3.41 4.56
CA ASP A 72 13.02 -3.93 5.50
C ASP A 72 13.87 -5.04 4.89
N SER A 73 14.93 -5.42 5.62
CA SER A 73 15.85 -6.49 5.20
C SER A 73 15.21 -7.88 5.07
N THR A 74 14.07 -8.12 5.72
CA THR A 74 13.31 -9.38 5.62
C THR A 74 12.46 -9.45 4.36
N GLY A 75 12.20 -8.29 3.74
CA GLY A 75 11.30 -8.12 2.59
C GLY A 75 9.92 -7.58 2.96
N TRP A 76 9.70 -7.20 4.22
CA TRP A 76 8.40 -6.67 4.68
C TRP A 76 8.13 -5.28 4.10
N LEU A 77 6.87 -5.07 3.69
CA LEU A 77 6.39 -3.80 3.15
C LEU A 77 5.32 -3.23 4.08
N GLY A 78 5.42 -1.93 4.33
CA GLY A 78 4.55 -1.21 5.26
C GLY A 78 5.10 -1.18 6.68
N PRO A 79 4.29 -0.71 7.64
CA PRO A 79 4.83 -0.13 8.87
C PRO A 79 5.44 -1.12 9.87
N GLU A 80 4.99 -2.39 9.94
CA GLU A 80 5.44 -3.25 11.06
C GLU A 80 6.86 -3.82 10.97
N VAL A 81 7.78 -2.99 11.45
CA VAL A 81 9.15 -3.32 11.82
C VAL A 81 9.43 -2.71 13.19
N GLY A 82 9.84 -3.53 14.16
CA GLY A 82 10.24 -3.03 15.49
C GLY A 82 9.07 -2.67 16.42
N THR A 83 7.91 -3.29 16.24
CA THR A 83 6.74 -3.17 17.12
C THR A 83 6.29 -4.55 17.61
N ASP A 84 5.40 -4.59 18.61
CA ASP A 84 4.76 -5.81 19.10
C ASP A 84 3.53 -6.22 18.25
N ARG A 85 3.25 -5.51 17.15
CA ARG A 85 2.06 -5.77 16.35
C ARG A 85 2.29 -6.96 15.42
N PRO A 86 1.30 -7.84 15.26
CA PRO A 86 1.41 -8.98 14.35
C PRO A 86 1.50 -8.51 12.90
N ARG A 87 2.34 -9.20 12.12
CA ARG A 87 2.50 -8.96 10.69
C ARG A 87 1.37 -9.59 9.88
N TYR A 88 0.22 -8.92 9.79
CA TYR A 88 -0.89 -9.39 8.97
C TYR A 88 -0.73 -9.01 7.50
N LEU A 89 -1.02 -9.98 6.61
CA LEU A 89 -0.82 -9.81 5.16
C LEU A 89 -1.88 -8.91 4.53
N TRP A 90 -3.12 -8.94 5.03
CA TRP A 90 -4.29 -8.26 4.45
C TRP A 90 -4.03 -6.79 4.11
N GLY A 91 -3.48 -6.01 5.06
CA GLY A 91 -3.24 -4.58 4.88
C GLY A 91 -2.34 -4.24 3.68
N ARG A 92 -1.61 -5.21 3.12
CA ARG A 92 -0.69 -5.00 2.01
C ARG A 92 -1.32 -5.32 0.65
N TYR A 93 -2.42 -6.06 0.59
CA TYR A 93 -3.04 -6.43 -0.68
C TYR A 93 -3.53 -5.19 -1.47
N PRO A 94 -4.19 -4.20 -0.84
CA PRO A 94 -4.55 -2.97 -1.54
C PRO A 94 -3.32 -2.19 -2.04
N PHE A 95 -2.21 -2.23 -1.29
CA PHE A 95 -0.97 -1.57 -1.70
C PHE A 95 -0.44 -2.18 -3.01
N PHE A 96 -0.44 -3.51 -3.11
CA PHE A 96 -0.02 -4.20 -4.34
C PHE A 96 -0.87 -3.79 -5.53
N PHE A 97 -2.19 -3.70 -5.39
CA PHE A 97 -3.05 -3.22 -6.48
C PHE A 97 -2.75 -1.78 -6.88
N GLY A 98 -2.49 -0.88 -5.93
CA GLY A 98 -2.05 0.48 -6.26
C GLY A 98 -0.71 0.49 -7.00
N ALA A 99 0.24 -0.34 -6.59
CA ALA A 99 1.57 -0.42 -7.21
C ALA A 99 1.51 -1.02 -8.62
N ILE A 100 0.68 -2.04 -8.82
CA ILE A 100 0.40 -2.64 -10.13
C ILE A 100 -0.16 -1.56 -11.07
N GLN A 101 -1.20 -0.84 -10.65
CA GLN A 101 -1.78 0.24 -11.46
C GLN A 101 -0.77 1.35 -11.80
N MET A 102 0.15 1.67 -10.87
CA MET A 102 1.24 2.60 -11.15
C MET A 102 2.19 2.07 -12.23
N VAL A 103 2.54 0.77 -12.20
CA VAL A 103 3.41 0.15 -13.22
C VAL A 103 2.72 0.09 -14.58
N GLU A 104 1.43 -0.25 -14.63
CA GLU A 104 0.63 -0.26 -15.86
C GLU A 104 0.59 1.14 -16.52
N TYR A 105 0.63 2.20 -15.72
CA TYR A 105 0.67 3.59 -16.21
C TYR A 105 2.10 4.09 -16.50
N LYS A 106 3.09 3.67 -15.70
CA LYS A 106 4.50 4.07 -15.76
C LYS A 106 5.40 2.82 -15.82
N PRO A 107 5.59 2.22 -17.00
CA PRO A 107 6.36 0.98 -17.14
C PRO A 107 7.80 1.08 -16.65
N GLU A 108 8.39 2.27 -16.56
CA GLU A 108 9.71 2.51 -15.99
C GLU A 108 9.84 2.11 -14.50
N LEU A 109 8.72 1.94 -13.78
CA LEU A 109 8.70 1.49 -12.39
C LEU A 109 8.82 -0.03 -12.23
N THR A 110 8.69 -0.80 -13.32
CA THR A 110 8.57 -2.26 -13.31
C THR A 110 9.65 -2.95 -12.47
N ASP A 111 10.92 -2.71 -12.78
CA ASP A 111 12.04 -3.41 -12.12
C ASP A 111 12.05 -3.16 -10.61
N ARG A 112 11.78 -1.92 -10.18
CA ARG A 112 11.79 -1.53 -8.77
C ARG A 112 10.63 -2.16 -8.02
N VAL A 113 9.41 -2.08 -8.58
CA VAL A 113 8.19 -2.62 -7.95
C VAL A 113 8.25 -4.14 -7.88
N VAL A 114 8.53 -4.82 -9.00
CA VAL A 114 8.58 -6.29 -9.07
C VAL A 114 9.67 -6.84 -8.14
N THR A 115 10.84 -6.19 -8.07
CA THR A 115 11.91 -6.60 -7.14
C THR A 115 11.44 -6.54 -5.68
N ALA A 116 10.74 -5.48 -5.29
CA ALA A 116 10.22 -5.33 -3.93
C ALA A 116 9.10 -6.34 -3.63
N LEU A 117 8.15 -6.53 -4.55
CA LEU A 117 7.07 -7.50 -4.36
C LEU A 117 7.61 -8.92 -4.26
N HIS A 118 8.62 -9.28 -5.05
CA HIS A 118 9.23 -10.61 -4.98
C HIS A 118 9.92 -10.88 -3.64
N LYS A 119 10.56 -9.87 -3.03
CA LYS A 119 11.10 -9.99 -1.65
C LYS A 119 9.98 -10.23 -0.64
N PHE A 120 8.87 -9.49 -0.76
CA PHE A 120 7.70 -9.68 0.10
C PHE A 120 7.08 -11.07 -0.06
N VAL A 121 6.89 -11.54 -1.30
CA VAL A 121 6.32 -12.87 -1.58
C VAL A 121 7.15 -13.99 -0.95
N LYS A 122 8.48 -13.90 -1.01
CA LYS A 122 9.37 -14.87 -0.34
C LYS A 122 9.18 -14.88 1.18
N LEU A 123 8.98 -13.71 1.79
CA LEU A 123 8.69 -13.59 3.22
C LEU A 123 7.30 -14.14 3.56
N ALA A 124 6.27 -13.71 2.84
CA ALA A 124 4.89 -14.16 3.02
C ALA A 124 4.78 -15.69 2.90
N ASN A 125 5.42 -16.31 1.91
CA ASN A 125 5.43 -17.78 1.78
C ASN A 125 6.07 -18.48 3.00
N ARG A 126 7.09 -17.90 3.64
CA ARG A 126 7.64 -18.48 4.89
C ARG A 126 6.63 -18.33 6.03
N MET A 127 6.13 -17.13 6.25
CA MET A 127 5.13 -16.84 7.28
C MET A 127 3.91 -17.75 7.18
N LEU A 128 3.34 -17.91 5.98
CA LEU A 128 2.19 -18.78 5.73
C LEU A 128 2.47 -20.24 6.07
N ARG A 129 3.69 -20.74 5.81
CA ARG A 129 4.09 -22.11 6.17
C ARG A 129 4.26 -22.30 7.67
N ASP A 130 4.60 -21.23 8.37
CA ASP A 130 4.77 -21.20 9.82
C ASP A 130 3.46 -20.88 10.56
N GLY A 131 2.34 -20.68 9.82
CA GLY A 131 1.02 -20.39 10.39
C GLY A 131 0.83 -18.91 10.78
N GLU A 132 1.66 -18.02 10.25
CA GLU A 132 1.66 -16.59 10.55
C GLU A 132 0.99 -15.75 9.45
N GLY A 133 0.60 -14.53 9.80
CA GLY A 133 0.14 -13.50 8.85
C GLY A 133 -1.27 -13.68 8.30
N VAL A 134 -1.97 -14.75 8.69
CA VAL A 134 -3.37 -15.01 8.33
C VAL A 134 -4.27 -14.77 9.54
N GLU A 135 -4.99 -13.65 9.52
CA GLU A 135 -6.18 -13.45 10.35
C GLU A 135 -7.46 -13.57 9.50
N ASP A 136 -8.64 -13.47 10.11
CA ASP A 136 -9.93 -13.73 9.45
C ASP A 136 -10.12 -12.97 8.12
N TRP A 137 -9.66 -11.72 8.02
CA TRP A 137 -9.73 -10.96 6.77
C TRP A 137 -8.71 -11.45 5.75
N ALA A 138 -7.45 -11.63 6.14
CA ALA A 138 -6.42 -12.20 5.27
C ALA A 138 -6.81 -13.60 4.74
N ALA A 139 -7.50 -14.41 5.56
CA ALA A 139 -8.00 -15.73 5.18
C ALA A 139 -9.15 -15.64 4.16
N THR A 140 -10.06 -14.68 4.34
CA THR A 140 -11.22 -14.49 3.44
C THR A 140 -10.84 -13.80 2.12
N ARG A 141 -9.68 -13.14 2.08
CA ARG A 141 -9.21 -12.32 0.97
C ARG A 141 -7.92 -12.86 0.34
N TRP A 142 -7.64 -14.14 0.54
CA TRP A 142 -6.42 -14.76 0.03
C TRP A 142 -6.32 -14.67 -1.50
N GLU A 143 -7.46 -14.61 -2.20
CA GLU A 143 -7.53 -14.44 -3.65
C GLU A 143 -6.91 -13.12 -4.11
N ASP A 144 -7.05 -12.05 -3.32
CA ASP A 144 -6.45 -10.76 -3.66
C ASP A 144 -4.92 -10.89 -3.74
N PHE A 145 -4.32 -11.72 -2.87
CA PHE A 145 -2.89 -12.01 -2.93
C PHE A 145 -2.53 -12.90 -4.12
N VAL A 146 -3.40 -13.84 -4.52
CA VAL A 146 -3.17 -14.66 -5.72
C VAL A 146 -3.14 -13.81 -6.98
N ILE A 147 -4.00 -12.80 -7.09
CA ILE A 147 -3.97 -11.87 -8.23
C ILE A 147 -2.60 -11.18 -8.33
N VAL A 148 -2.01 -10.79 -7.20
CA VAL A 148 -0.67 -10.18 -7.16
C VAL A 148 0.43 -11.14 -7.58
N LEU A 149 0.29 -12.44 -7.29
CA LEU A 149 1.24 -13.47 -7.74
C LEU A 149 1.09 -13.82 -9.23
N GLN A 150 -0.11 -13.62 -9.79
CA GLN A 150 -0.45 -13.95 -11.16
C GLN A 150 -0.14 -12.81 -12.14
N TRP A 151 -0.16 -11.56 -11.67
CA TRP A 151 0.33 -10.40 -12.40
C TRP A 151 1.85 -10.47 -12.54
#